data_AF-A0A453D7T9-F1
#
_entry.id   AF-A0A453D7T9-F1
#
_cell.length_a   1.000
_cell.length_b   1.000
_cell.length_c   1.000
_cell.angle_alpha   90.00
_cell.angle_beta   90.00
_cell.angle_gamma   90.00
#
_symmetry.space_group_name_H-M   'P 1'
#
loop_
_entity.id
_entity.type
_entity.pdbx_description
1 polymer ?
#
loop_
_entity_poly.entity_id
_entity_poly.type
_entity_poly.pdbx_seq_one_letter_code
_entity_poly.pdbx_strand_id
1 'polypeptide(L)'
;VAMLEFFEKKLKQVDNRARFLSCVLSGDIKIIPRKQKELLQEIAEKGFDPLPKEVLPAAVGATGDSEENGRSSDVLHASDYEYLTSMTISTLNEGYLEHLLVLKKRFETKVGLLRRTTPECRKSEKEPTISPDIQFLDANYIKAQSDRKVVIVIDCKHNNVFEAAPRRQHKRTAAEYLEV
;
A
#
# COMPACT_ATOMS: atom_id res chain seq x y z
N VAL A 1 4.95 1.26 -9.03
CA VAL A 1 6.00 0.31 -8.58
C VAL A 1 7.23 1.06 -8.06
N ALA A 2 7.79 2.03 -8.81
CA ALA A 2 8.96 2.82 -8.40
C ALA A 2 8.91 3.46 -6.99
N MET A 3 7.75 3.95 -6.54
CA MET A 3 7.64 4.54 -5.19
C MET A 3 7.74 3.49 -4.07
N LEU A 4 7.23 2.29 -4.29
CA LEU A 4 7.31 1.19 -3.32
C LEU A 4 8.75 0.72 -3.17
N GLU A 5 9.42 0.45 -4.29
CA GLU A 5 10.84 0.07 -4.34
C GLU A 5 11.74 1.12 -3.67
N PHE A 6 11.46 2.40 -3.89
CA PHE A 6 12.18 3.49 -3.22
C PHE A 6 12.07 3.40 -1.68
N PHE A 7 10.85 3.25 -1.14
CA PHE A 7 10.66 3.17 0.31
C PHE A 7 11.21 1.87 0.89
N GLU A 8 11.18 0.77 0.15
CA GLU A 8 11.79 -0.50 0.57
C GLU A 8 13.31 -0.40 0.62
N LYS A 9 13.95 0.24 -0.37
CA LYS A 9 15.39 0.50 -0.35
C LYS A 9 15.77 1.41 0.82
N LYS A 10 14.97 2.45 1.10
CA LYS A 10 15.18 3.33 2.26
C LYS A 10 14.98 2.62 3.59
N LEU A 11 13.99 1.73 3.68
CA LEU A 11 13.77 0.91 4.86
C LEU A 11 14.98 0.03 5.15
N LYS A 12 15.50 -0.70 4.16
CA LYS A 12 16.73 -1.51 4.29
C LYS A 12 17.93 -0.66 4.71
N GLN A 13 18.10 0.51 4.11
CA GLN A 13 19.18 1.43 4.45
C GLN A 13 19.13 1.87 5.92
N VAL A 14 17.96 2.25 6.42
CA VAL A 14 17.78 2.67 7.81
C VAL A 14 17.94 1.51 8.78
N ASP A 15 17.43 0.32 8.43
CA ASP A 15 17.56 -0.87 9.25
C ASP A 15 19.03 -1.27 9.43
N ASN A 16 19.80 -1.31 8.34
CA ASN A 16 21.24 -1.62 8.41
C ASN A 16 22.02 -0.56 9.18
N ARG A 17 21.66 0.72 9.06
CA ARG A 17 22.27 1.78 9.88
C ARG A 17 21.98 1.60 11.37
N ALA A 18 20.75 1.25 11.74
CA ALA A 18 20.39 1.00 13.14
C ALA A 18 21.16 -0.20 13.70
N ARG A 19 21.26 -1.30 12.93
CA ARG A 19 22.06 -2.47 13.30
C ARG A 19 23.54 -2.13 13.46
N PHE A 20 24.11 -1.38 12.51
CA PHE A 20 25.51 -0.98 12.54
C PHE A 20 25.81 -0.14 13.77
N LEU A 21 24.98 0.86 14.02
CA LEU A 21 25.12 1.72 15.19
C LEU A 21 24.98 0.94 16.50
N SER A 22 24.03 0.01 16.59
CA SER A 22 23.92 -0.88 17.76
C SER A 22 25.21 -1.66 17.99
N CYS A 23 25.80 -2.26 16.94
CA CYS A 23 27.07 -2.98 17.05
C CYS A 23 28.25 -2.08 17.46
N VAL A 24 28.28 -0.83 16.97
CA VAL A 24 29.31 0.14 17.34
C VAL A 24 29.18 0.55 18.80
N LEU A 25 27.96 0.81 19.28
CA LEU A 25 27.68 1.17 20.68
C LEU A 25 27.95 0.01 21.64
N SER A 26 27.63 -1.23 21.25
CA SER A 26 28.00 -2.43 22.01
C SER A 26 29.51 -2.71 22.00
N GLY A 27 30.27 -2.06 21.11
CA GLY A 27 31.71 -2.27 20.96
C GLY A 27 32.09 -3.50 20.12
N ASP A 28 31.11 -4.14 19.47
CA ASP A 28 31.32 -5.28 18.56
C ASP A 28 32.07 -4.84 17.31
N ILE A 29 31.75 -3.66 16.78
CA ILE A 29 32.45 -3.05 15.65
C ILE A 29 33.24 -1.85 16.17
N LYS A 30 34.57 -1.90 16.01
CA LYS A 30 35.47 -0.83 16.49
C LYS A 30 35.88 0.07 15.33
N ILE A 31 35.31 1.28 15.28
CA ILE A 31 35.71 2.35 14.36
C ILE A 31 36.94 3.09 14.91
N ILE A 32 37.96 2.34 15.29
CA ILE A 32 39.28 2.86 15.63
C ILE A 32 40.02 3.12 14.29
N PRO A 33 40.97 4.06 14.20
CA PRO A 33 41.79 4.21 12.99
C PRO A 33 42.44 2.88 12.58
N ARG A 34 41.83 2.23 11.58
CA ARG A 34 42.19 0.94 11.00
C ARG A 34 42.11 1.06 9.48
N LYS A 35 42.64 0.07 8.76
CA LYS A 35 42.54 0.07 7.30
C LYS A 35 41.07 -0.07 6.90
N GLN A 36 40.60 0.81 6.01
CA GLN A 36 39.21 0.78 5.50
C GLN A 36 38.81 -0.60 4.99
N LYS A 37 39.75 -1.32 4.34
CA LYS A 37 39.54 -2.69 3.85
C LYS A 37 39.17 -3.69 4.96
N GLU A 38 39.82 -3.60 6.13
CA GLU A 38 39.55 -4.49 7.26
C GLU A 38 38.15 -4.23 7.84
N LEU A 39 37.76 -2.95 7.96
CA LEU A 39 36.42 -2.57 8.40
C LEU A 39 35.33 -3.04 7.42
N LEU A 40 35.56 -2.86 6.11
CA LEU A 40 34.62 -3.32 5.09
C LEU A 40 34.46 -4.84 5.09
N GLN A 41 35.55 -5.57 5.30
CA GLN A 41 35.52 -7.02 5.44
C GLN A 41 34.72 -7.45 6.69
N GLU A 42 34.96 -6.81 7.84
CA GLU A 42 34.19 -7.09 9.06
C GLU A 42 32.69 -6.82 8.89
N ILE A 43 32.33 -5.72 8.23
CA ILE A 43 30.93 -5.39 7.89
C ILE A 43 30.33 -6.47 6.97
N ALA A 44 31.06 -6.91 5.95
CA ALA A 44 30.59 -7.98 5.07
C ALA A 44 30.43 -9.32 5.80
N GLU A 45 31.39 -9.70 6.65
CA GLU A 45 31.36 -10.92 7.47
C GLU A 45 30.19 -10.92 8.48
N LYS A 46 29.81 -9.74 9.01
CA LYS A 46 28.65 -9.57 9.89
C LYS A 46 27.31 -9.63 9.15
N GLY A 47 27.31 -9.71 7.81
CA GLY A 47 26.11 -9.86 7.00
C GLY A 47 25.27 -8.58 6.89
N PHE A 48 25.91 -7.41 6.82
CA PHE A 48 25.23 -6.17 6.44
C PHE A 48 24.94 -6.18 4.93
N ASP A 49 23.76 -5.67 4.51
CA ASP A 49 23.44 -5.68 3.08
C ASP A 49 24.24 -4.61 2.32
N PRO A 50 24.90 -4.95 1.21
CA PRO A 50 25.50 -3.98 0.31
C PRO A 50 24.41 -3.12 -0.34
N LEU A 51 24.59 -1.80 -0.33
CA LEU A 51 23.73 -0.83 -0.99
C LEU A 51 24.56 -0.02 -1.99
N PRO A 52 24.73 -0.52 -3.23
CA PRO A 52 25.47 0.17 -4.27
C PRO A 52 24.88 1.56 -4.52
N LYS A 53 25.76 2.55 -4.61
CA LYS A 53 25.38 3.88 -5.06
C LYS A 53 24.91 3.76 -6.50
N GLU A 54 23.73 4.31 -6.80
CA GLU A 54 23.30 4.39 -8.19
C GLU A 54 24.21 5.38 -8.88
N VAL A 55 25.12 4.83 -9.70
CA VAL A 55 25.93 5.61 -10.61
C VAL A 55 24.96 6.18 -11.63
N LEU A 56 24.57 7.44 -11.43
CA LEU A 56 23.88 8.20 -12.47
C LEU A 56 24.81 8.14 -13.69
N PRO A 57 24.35 7.68 -14.86
CA PRO A 57 25.18 7.65 -16.05
C PRO A 57 25.63 9.09 -16.31
N ALA A 58 26.92 9.33 -16.07
CA ALA A 58 27.53 10.62 -16.30
C ALA A 58 27.30 10.97 -17.78
N ALA A 59 26.73 12.15 -18.02
CA ALA A 59 26.66 12.72 -19.35
C ALA A 59 28.07 12.69 -19.95
N VAL A 60 28.17 12.05 -21.12
CA VAL A 60 29.38 11.87 -21.91
C VAL A 60 30.12 13.21 -22.04
N GLY A 61 31.28 13.35 -21.39
CA GLY A 61 32.13 14.53 -21.61
C GLY A 61 32.94 15.02 -20.41
N ALA A 62 33.67 14.16 -19.70
CA ALA A 62 34.85 14.59 -18.96
C ALA A 62 35.79 13.39 -18.78
N THR A 63 36.91 13.46 -19.49
CA THR A 63 38.07 12.55 -19.44
C THR A 63 38.56 12.28 -18.03
N GLY A 64 38.80 10.99 -17.72
CA GLY A 64 39.68 10.53 -16.64
C GLY A 64 39.14 9.31 -15.90
N ASP A 65 39.59 8.13 -16.33
CA ASP A 65 39.55 6.82 -15.65
C ASP A 65 38.49 6.59 -14.58
N SER A 66 37.43 5.85 -14.94
CA SER A 66 36.80 4.96 -13.97
C SER A 66 36.21 3.75 -14.71
N GLU A 67 37.10 2.79 -14.92
CA GLU A 67 36.86 1.35 -15.13
C GLU A 67 35.38 0.97 -15.27
N GLU A 68 34.96 0.83 -16.53
CA GLU A 68 33.93 -0.12 -16.91
C GLU A 68 34.35 -1.48 -16.38
N ASN A 69 33.73 -1.97 -15.30
CA ASN A 69 33.92 -3.36 -14.93
C ASN A 69 32.60 -4.03 -14.57
N GLY A 70 32.38 -5.17 -15.24
CA GLY A 70 31.26 -6.05 -15.03
C GLY A 70 31.07 -6.32 -13.54
N ARG A 71 29.83 -6.19 -13.08
CA ARG A 71 29.42 -6.47 -11.71
C ARG A 71 29.57 -7.97 -11.42
N SER A 72 30.80 -8.43 -11.18
CA SER A 72 31.04 -9.73 -10.56
C SER A 72 30.63 -9.60 -9.09
N SER A 73 29.67 -10.43 -8.68
CA SER A 73 29.11 -10.46 -7.31
C SER A 73 30.14 -10.77 -6.21
N ASP A 74 31.38 -11.13 -6.57
CA ASP A 74 32.42 -11.61 -5.64
C ASP A 74 33.40 -10.54 -5.15
N VAL A 75 33.36 -9.31 -5.69
CA VAL A 75 34.26 -8.24 -5.25
C VAL A 75 33.49 -7.26 -4.36
N LEU A 76 33.79 -7.25 -3.06
CA LEU A 76 33.25 -6.26 -2.12
C LEU A 76 33.74 -4.87 -2.51
N HIS A 77 32.86 -4.05 -3.08
CA HIS A 77 33.19 -2.67 -3.43
C HIS A 77 33.02 -1.75 -2.22
N ALA A 78 33.99 -0.87 -1.98
CA ALA A 78 33.92 0.12 -0.90
C ALA A 78 32.69 1.04 -1.00
N SER A 79 32.19 1.27 -2.22
CA SER A 79 30.97 2.04 -2.49
C SER A 79 29.71 1.42 -1.88
N ASP A 80 29.68 0.11 -1.70
CA ASP A 80 28.47 -0.61 -1.30
C ASP A 80 28.12 -0.40 0.18
N TYR A 81 29.13 -0.10 1.00
CA TYR A 81 28.98 0.18 2.43
C TYR A 81 29.25 1.64 2.77
N GLU A 82 29.42 2.51 1.76
CA GLU A 82 29.67 3.95 1.94
C GLU A 82 28.64 4.58 2.88
N TYR A 83 27.37 4.15 2.80
CA TYR A 83 26.28 4.66 3.62
C TYR A 83 26.38 4.34 5.13
N LEU A 84 27.24 3.38 5.52
CA LEU A 84 27.60 3.05 6.91
C LEU A 84 28.91 3.73 7.31
N THR A 85 29.94 3.62 6.46
CA THR A 85 31.28 4.14 6.77
C THR A 85 31.36 5.68 6.73
N SER A 86 30.43 6.34 6.03
CA SER A 86 30.33 7.81 6.00
C SER A 86 29.63 8.42 7.22
N MET A 87 29.16 7.61 8.18
CA MET A 87 28.55 8.13 9.40
C MET A 87 29.58 8.89 10.24
N THR A 88 29.23 10.10 10.65
CA THR A 88 30.10 10.92 11.49
C THR A 88 30.07 10.42 12.93
N ILE A 89 31.17 10.60 13.66
CA ILE A 89 31.26 10.23 15.08
C ILE A 89 30.12 10.86 15.91
N SER A 90 29.70 12.08 15.57
CA SER A 90 28.57 12.77 16.21
C SER A 90 27.23 12.04 16.09
N THR A 91 27.05 11.21 15.05
CA THR A 91 25.84 10.40 14.83
C THR A 91 25.94 9.02 15.49
N LEU A 92 27.09 8.67 16.07
CA LEU A 92 27.32 7.39 16.73
C LEU A 92 26.92 7.45 18.20
N ASN A 93 25.65 7.74 18.49
CA ASN A 93 25.12 7.83 19.85
C ASN A 93 23.75 7.14 19.97
N GLU A 94 23.33 6.90 21.22
CA GLU A 94 22.05 6.26 21.53
C GLU A 94 20.85 7.07 21.02
N GLY A 95 20.89 8.41 21.14
CA GLY A 95 19.80 9.27 20.65
C GLY A 95 19.59 9.18 19.13
N TYR A 96 20.66 9.06 18.34
CA TYR A 96 20.55 8.85 16.90
C TYR A 96 20.09 7.43 16.57
N LEU A 97 20.45 6.43 17.38
CA LEU A 97 19.88 5.07 17.25
C LEU A 97 18.36 5.08 17.45
N GLU A 98 17.88 5.75 18.49
CA GLU A 98 16.44 5.93 18.71
C GLU A 98 15.77 6.63 17.52
N HIS A 99 16.38 7.69 17.01
CA HIS A 99 15.90 8.38 15.81
C HIS A 99 15.81 7.45 14.59
N LEU A 100 16.81 6.59 14.36
CA LEU A 100 16.78 5.59 13.29
C LEU A 100 15.66 4.56 13.50
N LEU A 101 15.40 4.12 14.73
CA LEU A 101 14.30 3.19 15.03
C LEU A 101 12.92 3.81 14.75
N VAL A 102 12.74 5.09 15.12
CA VAL A 102 11.50 5.83 14.79
C VAL A 102 11.35 5.98 13.28
N LEU A 103 12.43 6.31 12.57
CA LEU A 103 12.42 6.44 11.12
C LEU A 103 12.13 5.11 10.41
N LYS A 104 12.70 4.00 10.91
CA LYS A 104 12.40 2.64 10.44
C LYS A 104 10.90 2.37 10.52
N LYS A 105 10.29 2.58 11.69
CA LYS A 105 8.84 2.36 11.89
C LYS A 105 7.98 3.19 10.94
N ARG A 106 8.38 4.43 10.66
CA ARG A 106 7.70 5.29 9.67
C ARG A 106 7.78 4.71 8.25
N PHE A 107 8.95 4.21 7.85
CA PHE A 107 9.11 3.57 6.55
C PHE A 107 8.37 2.23 6.46
N GLU A 108 8.37 1.40 7.49
CA GLU A 108 7.58 0.16 7.54
C GLU A 108 6.09 0.43 7.36
N THR A 109 5.57 1.45 8.06
CA THR A 109 4.18 1.88 7.92
C THR A 109 3.88 2.29 6.48
N LYS A 110 4.77 3.08 5.87
CA LYS A 110 4.58 3.57 4.50
C LYS A 110 4.67 2.44 3.46
N VAL A 111 5.64 1.53 3.60
CA VAL A 111 5.75 0.34 2.74
C VAL A 111 4.50 -0.54 2.89
N GLY A 112 4.03 -0.77 4.12
CA GLY A 112 2.81 -1.54 4.38
C GLY A 112 1.57 -0.93 3.72
N LEU A 113 1.41 0.40 3.78
CA LEU A 113 0.33 1.10 3.09
C LEU A 113 0.44 0.97 1.56
N LEU A 114 1.64 1.20 0.99
CA LEU A 114 1.87 1.12 -0.45
C LEU A 114 1.68 -0.30 -1.00
N ARG A 115 2.01 -1.34 -0.22
CA ARG A 115 1.75 -2.74 -0.56
C ARG A 115 0.26 -3.06 -0.64
N ARG A 116 -0.57 -2.41 0.18
CA ARG A 116 -2.03 -2.58 0.16
C ARG A 116 -2.69 -1.81 -0.98
N THR A 117 -2.20 -0.62 -1.30
CA THR A 117 -2.80 0.25 -2.34
C THR A 117 -2.32 -0.08 -3.75
N THR A 118 -1.26 -0.86 -3.91
CA THR A 118 -0.78 -1.28 -5.22
C THR A 118 -1.81 -2.20 -5.89
N PRO A 119 -2.06 -2.03 -7.21
CA PRO A 119 -3.15 -2.71 -7.91
C PRO A 119 -2.98 -4.24 -7.96
N GLU A 120 -1.78 -4.78 -7.70
CA GLU A 120 -1.57 -6.22 -7.57
C GLU A 120 -2.24 -6.79 -6.31
N CYS A 121 -2.29 -6.04 -5.20
CA CYS A 121 -3.00 -6.45 -3.98
C CYS A 121 -4.52 -6.28 -4.13
N ARG A 122 -4.98 -5.30 -4.93
CA ARG A 122 -6.41 -5.09 -5.21
C ARG A 122 -7.07 -6.28 -5.94
N LYS A 123 -6.31 -7.10 -6.67
CA LYS A 123 -6.83 -8.25 -7.42
C LYS A 123 -7.08 -9.49 -6.56
N SER A 124 -6.51 -9.58 -5.35
CA SER A 124 -6.64 -10.75 -4.47
C SER A 124 -7.71 -10.60 -3.39
N GLU A 125 -8.22 -9.40 -3.17
CA GLU A 125 -9.42 -9.18 -2.38
C GLU A 125 -10.63 -9.48 -3.27
N LYS A 126 -10.98 -10.77 -3.29
CA LYS A 126 -12.16 -11.34 -3.92
C LYS A 126 -13.32 -10.34 -3.83
N GLU A 127 -13.92 -10.01 -4.98
CA GLU A 127 -15.21 -9.36 -5.00
C GLU A 127 -16.09 -10.02 -3.94
N PRO A 128 -16.69 -9.25 -3.00
CA PRO A 128 -17.66 -9.84 -2.10
C PRO A 128 -18.70 -10.48 -3.00
N THR A 129 -18.80 -11.80 -2.96
CA THR A 129 -19.87 -12.52 -3.61
C THR A 129 -21.14 -11.89 -3.08
N ILE A 130 -21.76 -11.06 -3.91
CA ILE A 130 -22.99 -10.37 -3.57
C ILE A 130 -23.93 -11.47 -3.13
N SER A 131 -24.34 -11.45 -1.85
CA SER A 131 -25.20 -12.48 -1.29
C SER A 131 -26.42 -12.62 -2.22
N PRO A 132 -26.82 -13.86 -2.61
CA PRO A 132 -27.91 -14.08 -3.56
C PRO A 132 -29.24 -13.42 -3.13
N ASP A 133 -29.37 -13.06 -1.85
CA ASP A 133 -30.52 -12.34 -1.30
C ASP A 133 -30.78 -10.95 -1.93
N ILE A 134 -29.76 -10.31 -2.54
CA ILE A 134 -29.96 -9.02 -3.21
C ILE A 134 -30.78 -9.18 -4.51
N GLN A 135 -30.71 -10.33 -5.19
CA GLN A 135 -31.50 -10.58 -6.41
C GLN A 135 -33.00 -10.71 -6.10
N PHE A 136 -33.36 -11.18 -4.90
CA PHE A 136 -34.76 -11.36 -4.50
C PHE A 136 -35.47 -10.04 -4.18
N LEU A 137 -34.75 -9.02 -3.71
CA LEU A 137 -35.33 -7.70 -3.44
C LEU A 137 -35.76 -6.98 -4.72
N ASP A 138 -35.01 -7.14 -5.81
CA ASP A 138 -35.29 -6.48 -7.08
C ASP A 138 -36.55 -7.06 -7.77
N ALA A 139 -36.73 -8.38 -7.72
CA ALA A 139 -37.91 -9.06 -8.25
C ALA A 139 -39.20 -8.67 -7.51
N ASN A 140 -39.14 -8.59 -6.17
CA ASN A 140 -40.29 -8.17 -5.36
C ASN A 140 -40.58 -6.67 -5.52
N TYR A 141 -39.56 -5.83 -5.70
CA TYR A 141 -39.72 -4.39 -5.98
C TYR A 141 -40.37 -4.14 -7.35
N ILE A 142 -39.93 -4.84 -8.40
CA ILE A 142 -40.53 -4.77 -9.75
C ILE A 142 -41.98 -5.26 -9.72
N LYS A 143 -42.27 -6.35 -9.00
CA LYS A 143 -43.63 -6.87 -8.85
C LYS A 143 -44.54 -5.88 -8.11
N ALA A 144 -44.07 -5.28 -7.01
CA ALA A 144 -44.80 -4.29 -6.24
C ALA A 144 -45.06 -2.98 -7.02
N GLN A 145 -44.18 -2.60 -7.95
CA GLN A 145 -44.39 -1.51 -8.91
C GLN A 145 -45.46 -1.87 -9.95
N SER A 146 -45.47 -3.11 -10.46
CA SER A 146 -46.46 -3.54 -11.47
C SER A 146 -47.89 -3.65 -10.92
N ASP A 147 -48.03 -4.03 -9.64
CA ASP A 147 -49.32 -4.14 -8.95
C ASP A 147 -49.90 -2.75 -8.62
N ARG A 148 -49.06 -1.70 -8.62
CA ARG A 148 -49.48 -0.29 -8.59
C ARG A 148 -49.79 0.19 -10.01
N LYS A 149 -50.92 -0.24 -10.55
CA LYS A 149 -51.56 0.45 -11.69
C LYS A 149 -51.99 1.86 -11.24
N VAL A 150 -51.06 2.81 -11.25
CA VAL A 150 -51.41 4.23 -11.16
C VAL A 150 -51.97 4.62 -12.52
N VAL A 151 -53.31 4.63 -12.62
CA VAL A 151 -53.99 5.20 -13.78
C VAL A 151 -53.85 6.72 -13.67
N ILE A 152 -52.82 7.26 -14.32
CA ILE A 152 -52.67 8.70 -14.50
C ILE A 152 -53.63 9.09 -15.63
N VAL A 153 -54.79 9.65 -15.26
CA VAL A 153 -55.66 10.33 -16.23
C VAL A 153 -55.10 11.73 -16.42
N ILE A 154 -54.49 11.99 -17.57
CA ILE A 154 -54.06 13.33 -17.96
C ILE A 154 -55.22 13.99 -18.70
N ASP A 155 -55.90 14.94 -18.06
CA ASP A 155 -56.90 15.77 -18.73
C ASP A 155 -56.19 16.86 -19.54
N CYS A 156 -56.25 16.79 -20.87
CA CYS A 156 -55.39 17.57 -21.79
C CYS A 156 -55.71 19.08 -21.86
N LYS A 157 -56.43 19.66 -20.90
CA LYS A 157 -56.86 21.07 -20.97
C LYS A 157 -56.43 21.95 -19.80
N HIS A 158 -56.13 21.40 -18.63
CA HIS A 158 -55.65 22.21 -17.50
C HIS A 158 -54.63 21.41 -16.69
N ASN A 159 -53.40 21.89 -16.66
CA ASN A 159 -52.19 21.18 -16.27
C ASN A 159 -52.07 20.97 -14.73
N ASN A 160 -52.99 20.22 -14.12
CA ASN A 160 -52.97 19.89 -12.69
C ASN A 160 -52.94 18.37 -12.47
N VAL A 161 -51.91 17.90 -11.75
CA VAL A 161 -51.75 16.50 -11.32
C VAL A 161 -52.50 16.30 -10.00
N PHE A 162 -53.51 15.44 -9.97
CA PHE A 162 -54.16 15.00 -8.73
C PHE A 162 -53.77 13.55 -8.41
N GLU A 163 -53.16 13.36 -7.24
CA GLU A 163 -52.90 12.03 -6.67
C GLU A 163 -54.21 11.48 -6.10
N ALA A 164 -54.81 10.48 -6.77
CA ALA A 164 -56.06 9.88 -6.32
C ALA A 164 -55.79 8.78 -5.28
N ALA A 165 -56.42 8.89 -4.11
CA ALA A 165 -56.33 7.92 -3.03
C ALA A 165 -56.87 6.52 -3.45
N PRO A 166 -56.32 5.42 -2.91
CA PRO A 166 -56.68 4.07 -3.31
C PRO A 166 -58.14 3.74 -2.95
N ARG A 167 -58.85 3.10 -3.89
CA ARG A 167 -60.25 2.69 -3.72
C ARG A 167 -60.37 1.62 -2.63
N ARG A 168 -61.16 1.89 -1.59
CA ARG A 168 -61.60 0.90 -0.61
C ARG A 168 -62.39 -0.21 -1.32
N GLN A 169 -61.92 -1.45 -1.23
CA GLN A 169 -62.70 -2.61 -1.65
C GLN A 169 -63.87 -2.81 -0.68
N HIS A 170 -65.10 -2.68 -1.17
CA HIS A 170 -66.29 -3.11 -0.42
C HIS A 170 -66.30 -4.64 -0.35
N LYS A 171 -66.20 -5.20 0.86
CA LYS A 171 -66.53 -6.61 1.09
C LYS A 171 -68.04 -6.78 0.87
N ARG A 172 -68.43 -7.53 -0.17
CA ARG A 172 -69.81 -8.02 -0.31
C ARG A 172 -69.87 -9.41 0.32
N THR A 173 -70.57 -9.51 1.44
CA THR A 173 -71.05 -10.77 2.02
C THR A 173 -72.08 -11.36 1.06
N ALA A 174 -71.85 -12.57 0.55
CA ALA A 174 -72.84 -13.31 -0.23
C ALA A 174 -73.80 -13.97 0.76
N ALA A 175 -75.03 -13.44 0.85
CA ALA A 175 -76.15 -14.17 1.43
C ALA A 175 -76.67 -15.12 0.34
N GLU A 176 -76.51 -16.40 0.62
CA GLU A 176 -77.00 -17.55 -0.13
C GLU A 176 -78.54 -17.56 -0.09
N TYR A 177 -79.19 -17.50 -1.25
CA TYR A 177 -80.61 -17.79 -1.39
C TYR A 177 -80.75 -19.23 -1.88
N LEU A 178 -81.31 -20.10 -1.04
CA LEU A 178 -81.87 -21.39 -1.44
C LEU A 178 -83.31 -21.16 -1.88
N GLU A 179 -83.62 -21.47 -3.14
CA GLU A 179 -84.99 -21.61 -3.63
C GLU A 179 -85.39 -23.10 -3.61
N VAL A 180 -86.52 -23.33 -2.91
CA VAL A 180 -87.46 -24.47 -2.91
C VAL A 180 -86.98 -25.85 -2.43
#